data_AF-A0A1V5UHB1-F1
#
_entry.id   AF-A0A1V5UHB1-F1
#
_cell.length_a   1.000
_cell.length_b   1.000
_cell.length_c   1.000
_cell.angle_alpha   90.00
_cell.angle_beta   90.00
_cell.angle_gamma   90.00
#
_symmetry.space_group_name_H-M   'P 1'
#
loop_
_entity.id
_entity.type
_entity.pdbx_description
1 polymer ?
#
loop_
_entity_poly.entity_id
_entity_poly.type
_entity_poly.pdbx_seq_one_letter_code
_entity_poly.pdbx_strand_id
1 'polypeptide(L)' 'MTQRHYHKKPKTAVRLKRMMLGLYQWELAELMHVKPPAVSRWETHGVTAPRTAKKLAAIFHCDWKDLID' A
#
# COMPACT_ATOMS: atom_id res chain seq x y z
N MET A 1 -23.81 21.59 16.08
CA MET A 1 -23.54 20.27 15.45
C MET A 1 -22.44 20.46 14.42
N THR A 2 -21.21 20.08 14.74
CA THR A 2 -20.06 20.30 13.85
C THR A 2 -20.08 19.24 12.76
N GLN A 3 -20.33 19.63 11.50
CA GLN A 3 -20.18 18.73 10.36
C GLN A 3 -18.70 18.30 10.29
N ARG A 4 -18.43 17.01 10.54
CA ARG A 4 -17.13 16.42 10.20
C ARG A 4 -17.07 16.35 8.67
N HIS A 5 -16.35 17.28 8.05
CA HIS A 5 -16.01 17.18 6.64
C HIS A 5 -15.17 15.91 6.42
N TYR A 6 -15.81 14.86 5.89
CA TYR A 6 -15.13 13.63 5.50
C TYR A 6 -14.26 13.91 4.28
N HIS A 7 -12.99 14.23 4.52
CA HIS A 7 -11.99 14.31 3.46
C HIS A 7 -11.52 12.88 3.18
N LYS A 8 -11.96 12.30 2.06
CA LYS A 8 -11.46 11.01 1.58
C LYS A 8 -9.98 11.18 1.26
N LYS A 9 -9.11 10.53 2.03
CA LYS A 9 -7.67 10.51 1.72
C LYS A 9 -7.46 9.94 0.32
N PRO A 10 -6.51 10.48 -0.47
CA PRO A 10 -6.12 9.87 -1.73
C PRO A 10 -5.62 8.44 -1.48
N LYS A 11 -5.81 7.56 -2.47
CA LYS A 11 -5.27 6.20 -2.39
C LYS A 11 -3.74 6.29 -2.45
N THR A 12 -3.05 5.59 -1.56
CA THR A 12 -1.59 5.43 -1.58
C THR A 12 -1.13 4.71 -2.85
N ALA A 13 0.13 4.90 -3.23
CA ALA A 13 0.72 4.25 -4.39
C ALA A 13 0.65 2.71 -4.28
N VAL A 14 0.87 2.16 -3.08
CA VAL A 14 0.74 0.71 -2.80
C VAL A 14 -0.66 0.20 -3.13
N ARG A 15 -1.71 0.91 -2.71
CA ARG A 15 -3.09 0.50 -2.99
C ARG A 15 -3.39 0.51 -4.48
N LEU A 16 -2.94 1.53 -5.19
CA LEU A 16 -3.14 1.67 -6.63
C LEU A 16 -2.43 0.54 -7.39
N LYS A 17 -1.16 0.30 -7.09
CA LYS A 17 -0.35 -0.75 -7.74
C LYS A 17 -0.90 -2.14 -7.48
N ARG A 18 -1.28 -2.47 -6.24
CA ARG A 18 -1.94 -3.74 -5.93
C ARG A 18 -3.23 -3.92 -6.75
N MET A 19 -4.09 -2.90 -6.81
CA MET A 19 -5.34 -2.98 -7.55
C MET A 19 -5.13 -3.16 -9.06
N MET A 20 -4.10 -2.53 -9.64
CA MET A 20 -3.77 -2.71 -11.06
C MET A 20 -3.32 -4.14 -11.39
N LEU A 21 -2.73 -4.85 -10.43
CA LEU A 21 -2.39 -6.27 -10.57
C LEU A 21 -3.56 -7.21 -10.23
N GLY A 22 -4.74 -6.68 -9.90
CA GLY A 22 -5.91 -7.48 -9.55
C GLY A 22 -5.82 -8.21 -8.20
N LEU A 23 -4.81 -7.91 -7.38
CA LEU A 23 -4.56 -8.60 -6.12
C LEU A 23 -5.49 -8.10 -4.99
N TYR A 24 -5.96 -8.99 -4.14
CA TYR A 24 -6.52 -8.67 -2.83
C TYR A 24 -5.42 -8.35 -1.80
N GLN A 25 -5.79 -7.70 -0.69
CA GLN A 25 -4.82 -7.37 0.37
C GLN A 25 -4.17 -8.61 0.99
N TRP A 26 -4.90 -9.72 1.10
CA TRP A 26 -4.39 -10.97 1.67
C TRP A 26 -3.40 -11.66 0.72
N GLU A 27 -3.63 -11.65 -0.59
CA GLU A 27 -2.69 -12.18 -1.59
C GLU A 27 -1.36 -11.42 -1.57
N LEU A 28 -1.42 -10.08 -1.51
CA LEU A 28 -0.20 -9.28 -1.36
C LEU A 28 0.51 -9.58 -0.03
N ALA A 29 -0.24 -9.85 1.03
CA ALA A 29 0.34 -10.19 2.32
C ALA A 29 1.09 -11.54 2.27
N GLU A 30 0.53 -12.53 1.57
CA GLU A 30 1.18 -13.82 1.32
C GLU A 30 2.48 -13.65 0.53
N LEU A 31 2.44 -12.91 -0.58
CA LEU A 31 3.63 -12.60 -1.39
C LEU A 31 4.73 -11.86 -0.61
N MET A 32 4.32 -11.01 0.34
CA MET A 32 5.23 -10.26 1.19
C MET A 32 5.66 -11.02 2.46
N HIS A 33 5.10 -12.22 2.70
CA HIS A 33 5.26 -12.99 3.93
C HIS A 33 4.95 -12.17 5.20
N VAL A 34 3.84 -11.42 5.16
CA VAL A 34 3.34 -10.62 6.29
C VAL A 34 1.88 -10.95 6.58
N LYS A 35 1.33 -10.43 7.67
CA LYS A 35 -0.11 -10.55 7.95
C LYS A 35 -0.90 -9.46 7.19
N PRO A 36 -2.15 -9.72 6.77
CA PRO A 36 -2.99 -8.74 6.05
C PRO A 36 -3.10 -7.35 6.71
N PRO A 37 -3.09 -7.20 8.05
CA PRO A 37 -3.08 -5.88 8.69
C PRO A 37 -1.86 -5.01 8.34
N ALA A 38 -0.71 -5.62 7.99
CA ALA A 38 0.45 -4.87 7.53
C ALA A 38 0.17 -4.17 6.20
N VAL A 39 -0.46 -4.87 5.24
CA VAL A 39 -0.88 -4.31 3.95
C VAL A 39 -1.90 -3.20 4.15
N SER A 40 -2.92 -3.44 4.99
CA SER A 40 -3.92 -2.40 5.32
C SER A 40 -3.27 -1.13 5.91
N ARG A 41 -2.28 -1.31 6.79
CA ARG A 41 -1.51 -0.18 7.36
C ARG A 41 -0.76 0.58 6.27
N TRP A 42 -0.04 -0.11 5.39
CA TRP A 42 0.67 0.52 4.26
C TRP A 42 -0.28 1.27 3.34
N GLU A 43 -1.47 0.72 3.08
CA GLU A 43 -2.44 1.37 2.21
C GLU A 43 -3.11 2.61 2.82
N THR A 44 -3.13 2.68 4.14
CA THR A 44 -3.79 3.76 4.91
C THR A 44 -2.81 4.87 5.31
N HIS A 45 -1.58 4.48 5.65
CA HIS A 45 -0.57 5.35 6.24
C HIS A 45 0.68 5.53 5.37
N GLY A 46 0.78 4.82 4.25
CA GLY A 46 1.95 4.83 3.38
C GLY A 46 3.05 3.87 3.81
N VAL A 47 4.08 3.76 2.98
CA VAL A 47 5.30 3.00 3.27
C VAL A 47 6.46 3.97 3.42
N THR A 48 7.07 4.00 4.60
CA THR A 48 8.23 4.88 4.87
C THR A 48 9.56 4.14 4.87
N ALA A 49 9.53 2.81 5.05
CA ALA A 49 10.74 2.00 5.13
C ALA A 49 11.22 1.58 3.72
N PRO A 50 12.43 2.00 3.28
CA PRO A 50 12.95 1.64 1.96
C PRO A 50 13.05 0.12 1.74
N ARG A 51 13.33 -0.65 2.79
CA ARG A 51 13.38 -2.12 2.71
C ARG A 51 12.03 -2.71 2.30
N THR A 52 10.93 -2.18 2.83
CA THR A 52 9.58 -2.62 2.50
C THR A 52 9.21 -2.17 1.09
N ALA A 53 9.48 -0.91 0.75
CA ALA A 53 9.22 -0.36 -0.58
C ALA A 53 9.96 -1.16 -1.68
N LYS A 54 11.22 -1.53 -1.46
CA LYS A 54 12.00 -2.35 -2.42
C LYS A 54 11.40 -3.73 -2.65
N LYS A 55 10.89 -4.38 -1.61
CA LYS A 55 10.20 -5.67 -1.74
C LYS A 55 8.90 -5.54 -2.52
N LEU A 56 8.11 -4.52 -2.21
CA LEU A 56 6.88 -4.22 -2.94
C LEU A 56 7.16 -3.89 -4.41
N ALA A 57 8.21 -3.11 -4.68
CA ALA A 57 8.64 -2.75 -6.03
C ALA A 57 8.99 -3.97 -6.89
N ALA A 58 9.60 -5.00 -6.30
CA ALA A 58 9.88 -6.25 -6.99
C ALA A 58 8.59 -6.99 -7.41
N ILE A 59 7.54 -6.94 -6.59
CA ILE A 59 6.21 -7.51 -6.91
C ILE A 59 5.46 -6.64 -7.92
N PHE A 60 5.58 -5.31 -7.80
CA PHE A 60 4.82 -4.34 -8.59
C PHE A 60 5.48 -3.92 -9.90
N HIS A 61 6.70 -4.39 -10.16
CA HIS A 61 7.50 -4.05 -11.33
C HIS A 61 7.62 -2.52 -11.55
N CYS A 62 7.95 -1.77 -10.49
CA CYS A 62 8.14 -0.32 -10.53
C CYS A 62 9.39 0.13 -9.74
N ASP A 63 9.71 1.43 -9.73
CA ASP A 63 10.73 1.96 -8.82
C ASP A 63 10.16 1.98 -7.38
N TRP A 64 10.99 1.63 -6.40
CA TRP A 64 10.60 1.66 -5.00
C TRP A 64 10.38 3.08 -4.48
N LYS A 65 10.99 4.08 -5.12
CA LYS A 65 10.76 5.50 -4.80
C LYS A 65 9.32 5.93 -5.09
N ASP A 66 8.65 5.29 -6.04
CA ASP A 66 7.24 5.54 -6.37
C ASP A 66 6.28 5.05 -5.28
N LEU A 67 6.78 4.26 -4.33
CA LEU A 67 5.99 3.63 -3.26
C LEU A 67 6.21 4.26 -1.89
N ILE A 68 7.10 5.25 -1.79
CA ILE A 68 7.33 6.00 -0.55
C ILE A 68 6.35 7.17 -0.51
N ASP A 69 5.60 7.27 0.59
CA ASP A 69 4.73 8.40 0.91
C ASP A 69 5.34 9.25 2.05
#